data_AF-A0A7X6YN38-F1
#
_entry.id   AF-A0A7X6YN38-F1
#
_cell.length_a   1.000
_cell.length_b   1.000
_cell.length_c   1.000
_cell.angle_alpha   90.00
_cell.angle_beta   90.00
_cell.angle_gamma   90.00
#
_symmetry.space_group_name_H-M   'P 1'
#
loop_
_entity.id
_entity.type
_entity.pdbx_description
1 polymer ?
#
loop_
_entity_poly.entity_id
_entity_poly.type
_entity_poly.pdbx_seq_one_letter_code
_entity_poly.pdbx_strand_id
1 'polypeptide(L)'
;MENDIRSTYHVEKHPTNIIYEYQLGLKNNEEYENRFNESFIKIVELFSDRYKGVKIEPPKGREKSQKSLKEKLNKLEIERLCKIYAINDISVKEKENLYSLILDKMPNKELAKKTKKIFYEKIEDLSNINELIQEKEVSDNMKTACLRITKIRLNKEEIDTEKRNKLIQQIEKDYGEKAAKDSNIPEKNLLHWECIEKIKNDENEIKRLYNPLEYLKIKDLRGFKIVIANVPNDLKTENKKLNELIKQREQASAKEKTKYNDLCCIEVEKDFANYLTNNKELLKDMNIELLKDGYKRKTKNNGYIADHLKFCYLDHKEYNFELQIRSIYRENISRANGTAAHDKRSGKKRILPDTSNKNVFLKELNYMLPKYTILEKKNKKYSLRKCNTLESMMEFYLGYIQIDSEEYKKIMNYLKEEKEQKK
;
A
#
# COMPACT_ATOMS: atom_id res chain seq x y z
N MET A 1 1.44 41.04 -32.01
CA MET A 1 1.19 39.70 -31.44
C MET A 1 2.49 39.25 -30.81
N GLU A 2 2.58 39.32 -29.49
CA GLU A 2 3.78 38.90 -28.75
C GLU A 2 3.91 37.37 -28.84
N ASN A 3 4.96 36.89 -29.48
CA ASN A 3 5.39 35.49 -29.44
C ASN A 3 5.93 35.20 -28.03
N ASP A 4 5.07 34.71 -27.14
CA ASP A 4 5.48 34.19 -25.84
C ASP A 4 6.34 32.93 -26.06
N ILE A 5 7.57 32.91 -25.57
CA ILE A 5 8.48 31.74 -25.59
C ILE A 5 7.79 30.47 -25.06
N ARG A 6 6.74 30.59 -24.24
CA ARG A 6 5.92 29.47 -23.76
C ARG A 6 5.10 28.78 -24.85
N SER A 7 4.76 29.45 -25.95
CA SER A 7 4.05 28.82 -27.08
C SER A 7 4.96 27.95 -27.97
N THR A 8 6.29 28.09 -27.84
CA THR A 8 7.29 27.29 -28.59
C THR A 8 7.70 25.99 -27.89
N TYR A 9 7.41 25.81 -26.60
CA TYR A 9 7.74 24.58 -25.86
C TYR A 9 6.47 23.83 -25.46
N HIS A 10 5.93 23.01 -26.36
CA HIS A 10 4.99 21.97 -25.97
C HIS A 10 5.73 20.87 -25.20
N VAL A 11 5.83 21.04 -23.87
CA VAL A 11 6.31 19.96 -22.99
C VAL A 11 5.17 18.98 -22.79
N GLU A 12 5.15 17.89 -23.57
CA GLU A 12 4.26 16.77 -23.32
C GLU A 12 4.57 16.15 -21.93
N LYS A 13 3.62 16.25 -21.00
CA LYS A 13 3.76 15.61 -19.69
C LYS A 13 3.50 14.11 -19.81
N HIS A 14 4.40 13.30 -19.25
CA HIS A 14 4.18 11.86 -19.15
C HIS A 14 2.90 11.55 -18.33
N PRO A 15 2.10 10.51 -18.67
CA PRO A 15 0.84 10.21 -17.98
C PRO A 15 0.95 10.05 -16.46
N THR A 16 2.07 9.51 -15.96
CA THR A 16 2.33 9.41 -14.52
C THR A 16 2.41 10.77 -13.83
N ASN A 17 2.95 11.80 -14.48
CA ASN A 17 3.03 13.15 -13.94
C ASN A 17 1.66 13.83 -13.95
N ILE A 18 0.89 13.67 -15.02
CA ILE A 18 -0.49 14.17 -15.12
C ILE A 18 -1.34 13.58 -13.98
N ILE A 19 -1.27 12.26 -13.79
CA ILE A 19 -2.02 11.60 -12.72
C ILE A 19 -1.49 11.96 -11.34
N TYR A 20 -0.18 12.14 -11.18
CA TYR A 20 0.38 12.63 -9.92
C TYR A 20 -0.16 14.01 -9.55
N GLU A 21 -0.16 14.96 -10.48
CA GLU A 21 -0.73 16.30 -10.29
C GLU A 21 -2.23 16.25 -9.98
N TYR A 22 -2.99 15.44 -10.73
CA TYR A 22 -4.42 15.22 -10.46
C TYR A 22 -4.67 14.67 -9.05
N GLN A 23 -3.92 13.64 -8.63
CA GLN A 23 -4.05 13.03 -7.32
C GLN A 23 -3.61 13.97 -6.19
N LEU A 24 -2.66 14.87 -6.44
CA LEU A 24 -2.33 15.96 -5.52
C LEU A 24 -3.47 16.98 -5.44
N GLY A 25 -4.11 17.31 -6.56
CA GLY A 25 -5.31 18.14 -6.61
C GLY A 25 -6.43 17.55 -5.76
N LEU A 26 -6.75 16.27 -5.95
CA LEU A 26 -7.71 15.55 -5.11
C LEU A 26 -7.31 15.58 -3.63
N LYS A 27 -6.05 15.27 -3.31
CA LYS A 27 -5.55 15.29 -1.93
C LYS A 27 -5.77 16.64 -1.24
N ASN A 28 -5.67 17.75 -1.97
CA ASN A 28 -5.84 19.10 -1.45
C ASN A 28 -7.29 19.62 -1.59
N ASN A 29 -8.21 18.83 -2.13
CA ASN A 29 -9.61 19.19 -2.26
C ASN A 29 -10.32 19.10 -0.89
N GLU A 30 -10.88 20.23 -0.43
CA GLU A 30 -11.53 20.35 0.87
C GLU A 30 -12.82 19.55 0.96
N GLU A 31 -13.61 19.51 -0.12
CA GLU A 31 -14.85 18.74 -0.17
C GLU A 31 -14.58 17.25 0.05
N TYR A 32 -13.59 16.70 -0.65
CA TYR A 32 -13.18 15.31 -0.49
C TYR A 32 -12.62 15.03 0.92
N GLU A 33 -11.88 15.97 1.51
CA GLU A 33 -11.46 15.85 2.92
C GLU A 33 -12.66 15.80 3.87
N ASN A 34 -13.64 16.69 3.70
CA ASN A 34 -14.83 16.77 4.55
C ASN A 34 -15.69 15.51 4.44
N ARG A 35 -15.95 15.04 3.21
CA ARG A 35 -16.67 13.79 2.97
C ARG A 35 -15.96 12.59 3.60
N PHE A 36 -14.63 12.51 3.47
CA PHE A 36 -13.84 11.46 4.12
C PHE A 36 -13.99 11.49 5.64
N ASN A 37 -13.93 12.69 6.23
CA ASN A 37 -14.06 12.90 7.66
C ASN A 37 -15.46 12.49 8.18
N GLU A 38 -16.52 12.83 7.44
CA GLU A 38 -17.89 12.40 7.76
C GLU A 38 -18.05 10.88 7.70
N SER A 39 -17.59 10.24 6.62
CA SER A 39 -17.64 8.78 6.48
C SER A 39 -16.82 8.09 7.58
N PHE A 40 -15.68 8.66 7.96
CA PHE A 40 -14.84 8.15 9.04
C PHE A 40 -15.60 8.15 10.38
N ILE A 41 -16.24 9.26 10.74
CA ILE A 41 -17.08 9.35 11.95
C ILE A 41 -18.22 8.33 11.89
N LYS A 42 -19.03 8.36 10.83
CA LYS A 42 -20.22 7.52 10.67
C LYS A 42 -19.90 6.02 10.78
N ILE A 43 -18.83 5.57 10.14
CA ILE A 43 -18.43 4.16 10.18
C ILE A 43 -17.93 3.74 11.57
N VAL A 44 -17.20 4.61 12.28
CA VAL A 44 -16.77 4.32 13.65
C VAL A 44 -17.94 4.32 14.64
N GLU A 45 -18.89 5.24 14.48
CA GLU A 45 -20.11 5.29 15.28
C GLU A 45 -20.93 4.02 15.07
N LEU A 46 -21.16 3.64 13.80
CA LEU A 46 -21.80 2.39 13.44
C LEU A 46 -21.13 1.16 14.09
N PHE A 47 -19.79 1.09 14.06
CA PHE A 47 -19.06 0.02 14.74
C PHE A 47 -19.33 0.02 16.25
N SER A 48 -19.25 1.20 16.88
CA SER A 48 -19.40 1.36 18.34
C SER A 48 -20.81 1.02 18.83
N ASP A 49 -21.82 1.36 18.03
CA ASP A 49 -23.23 1.09 18.33
C ASP A 49 -23.58 -0.38 18.16
N ARG A 50 -23.00 -1.03 17.14
CA ARG A 50 -23.18 -2.45 16.87
C ARG A 50 -22.49 -3.34 17.91
N TYR A 51 -21.28 -2.97 18.33
CA TYR A 51 -20.47 -3.77 19.26
C TYR A 51 -20.28 -3.07 20.61
N LYS A 52 -21.38 -2.80 21.30
CA LYS A 52 -21.37 -2.13 22.60
C LYS A 52 -20.44 -2.85 23.59
N GLY A 53 -19.54 -2.08 24.20
CA GLY A 53 -18.55 -2.59 25.16
C GLY A 53 -17.25 -3.10 24.53
N VAL A 54 -17.18 -3.31 23.21
CA VAL A 54 -15.91 -3.58 22.53
C VAL A 54 -15.03 -2.33 22.59
N LYS A 55 -13.82 -2.50 23.11
CA LYS A 55 -12.83 -1.42 23.19
C LYS A 55 -12.03 -1.38 21.90
N ILE A 56 -11.91 -0.19 21.33
CA ILE A 56 -11.02 0.11 20.20
C ILE A 56 -9.99 1.14 20.63
N GLU A 57 -8.79 1.08 20.06
CA GLU A 57 -7.85 2.20 20.13
C GLU A 57 -8.49 3.44 19.47
N PRO A 58 -8.08 4.67 19.83
CA PRO A 58 -8.49 5.87 19.12
C PRO A 58 -8.32 5.68 17.60
N PRO A 59 -9.41 5.68 16.81
CA PRO A 59 -9.31 5.42 15.39
C PRO A 59 -8.42 6.46 14.71
N LYS A 60 -7.59 6.01 13.76
CA LYS A 60 -6.62 6.86 13.07
C LYS A 60 -6.90 6.91 11.58
N GLY A 61 -7.13 8.12 11.07
CA GLY A 61 -7.09 8.46 9.66
C GLY A 61 -5.66 8.72 9.19
N ARG A 62 -5.41 8.45 7.92
CA ARG A 62 -4.14 8.68 7.23
C ARG A 62 -4.41 9.14 5.81
N GLU A 63 -3.74 10.21 5.44
CA GLU A 63 -3.59 10.68 4.06
C GLU A 63 -2.18 10.34 3.57
N LYS A 64 -2.04 9.73 2.39
CA LYS A 64 -0.72 9.37 1.85
C LYS A 64 0.18 10.60 1.70
N SER A 65 1.48 10.44 1.95
CA SER A 65 2.47 11.47 1.63
C SER A 65 2.69 11.61 0.13
N GLN A 66 3.27 12.73 -0.28
CA GLN A 66 3.64 12.97 -1.69
C GLN A 66 4.60 11.89 -2.20
N LYS A 67 5.62 11.55 -1.40
CA LYS A 67 6.53 10.43 -1.71
C LYS A 67 5.78 9.11 -1.89
N SER A 68 4.90 8.76 -0.95
CA SER A 68 4.15 7.51 -1.02
C SER A 68 3.19 7.46 -2.21
N LEU A 69 2.65 8.61 -2.63
CA LEU A 69 1.81 8.73 -3.81
C LEU A 69 2.63 8.48 -5.09
N LYS A 70 3.75 9.21 -5.26
CA LYS A 70 4.65 9.05 -6.41
C LYS A 70 5.17 7.61 -6.54
N GLU A 71 5.63 7.02 -5.45
CA GLU A 71 6.11 5.62 -5.45
C GLU A 71 5.02 4.62 -5.84
N LYS A 72 3.77 4.86 -5.42
CA LYS A 72 2.65 3.98 -5.75
C LYS A 72 2.30 4.09 -7.23
N LEU A 73 2.31 5.29 -7.80
CA LEU A 73 2.09 5.52 -9.23
C LEU A 73 3.18 4.85 -10.08
N ASN A 74 4.45 5.07 -9.75
CA ASN A 74 5.56 4.42 -10.47
C ASN A 74 5.43 2.89 -10.43
N LYS A 75 5.03 2.32 -9.28
CA LYS A 75 4.77 0.88 -9.18
C LYS A 75 3.65 0.43 -10.13
N LEU A 76 2.53 1.16 -10.17
CA LEU A 76 1.41 0.82 -11.05
C LEU A 76 1.81 0.94 -12.51
N GLU A 77 2.62 1.94 -12.87
CA GLU A 77 3.10 2.13 -14.23
C GLU A 77 4.05 1.01 -14.68
N ILE A 78 4.99 0.61 -13.82
CA ILE A 78 5.85 -0.55 -14.08
C ILE A 78 4.99 -1.80 -14.31
N GLU A 79 3.98 -2.01 -13.46
CA GLU A 79 3.06 -3.14 -13.62
C GLU A 79 2.27 -3.06 -14.94
N ARG A 80 1.77 -1.89 -15.29
CA ARG A 80 1.03 -1.61 -16.53
C ARG A 80 1.88 -1.93 -17.76
N LEU A 81 3.08 -1.36 -17.83
CA LEU A 81 4.00 -1.55 -18.95
C LEU A 81 4.48 -3.00 -19.07
N CYS A 82 4.77 -3.69 -17.96
CA CYS A 82 5.08 -5.12 -18.00
C CYS A 82 3.91 -5.95 -18.56
N LYS A 83 2.66 -5.62 -18.21
CA LYS A 83 1.47 -6.32 -18.74
C LYS A 83 1.30 -6.05 -20.24
N ILE A 84 1.44 -4.81 -20.69
CA ILE A 84 1.37 -4.45 -22.12
C ILE A 84 2.47 -5.19 -22.89
N TYR A 85 3.71 -5.17 -22.38
CA TYR A 85 4.85 -5.81 -23.03
C TYR A 85 4.64 -7.31 -23.25
N ALA A 86 3.99 -7.98 -22.29
CA ALA A 86 3.66 -9.39 -22.40
C ALA A 86 2.50 -9.70 -23.35
N ILE A 87 1.62 -8.73 -23.62
CA ILE A 87 0.41 -8.92 -24.45
C ILE A 87 0.68 -8.56 -25.92
N ASN A 88 1.08 -7.31 -26.20
CA ASN A 88 1.19 -6.79 -27.58
C ASN A 88 2.54 -6.14 -27.90
N ASP A 89 3.56 -6.41 -27.09
CA ASP A 89 4.82 -5.63 -27.11
C ASP A 89 4.67 -4.17 -26.63
N ILE A 90 5.80 -3.51 -26.41
CA ILE A 90 5.88 -2.08 -26.09
C ILE A 90 6.81 -1.38 -27.08
N SER A 91 6.54 -0.10 -27.33
CA SER A 91 7.42 0.74 -28.15
C SER A 91 8.80 0.94 -27.49
N VAL A 92 9.78 1.41 -28.29
CA VAL A 92 11.12 1.77 -27.78
C VAL A 92 11.02 2.79 -26.64
N LYS A 93 10.20 3.84 -26.82
CA LYS A 93 9.96 4.89 -25.81
C LYS A 93 9.36 4.32 -24.51
N GLU A 94 8.42 3.39 -24.61
CA GLU A 94 7.83 2.73 -23.44
C GLU A 94 8.82 1.80 -22.74
N LYS A 95 9.68 1.10 -23.51
CA LYS A 95 10.74 0.26 -22.95
C LYS A 95 11.78 1.09 -22.21
N GLU A 96 12.20 2.23 -22.77
CA GLU A 96 13.08 3.20 -22.12
C GLU A 96 12.46 3.76 -20.83
N ASN A 97 11.16 4.10 -20.87
CA ASN A 97 10.44 4.57 -19.69
C ASN A 97 10.34 3.48 -18.60
N LEU A 98 9.98 2.25 -18.96
CA LEU A 98 9.95 1.11 -18.03
C LEU A 98 11.35 0.88 -17.40
N TYR A 99 12.40 0.96 -18.21
CA TYR A 99 13.78 0.87 -17.73
C TYR A 99 14.11 2.00 -16.72
N SER A 100 13.81 3.26 -17.07
CA SER A 100 14.07 4.43 -16.21
C SER A 100 13.33 4.31 -14.87
N LEU A 101 12.04 3.92 -14.89
CA LEU A 101 11.25 3.74 -13.67
C LEU A 101 11.83 2.70 -12.71
N ILE A 102 12.42 1.62 -13.23
CA ILE A 102 13.10 0.59 -12.44
C ILE A 102 14.48 1.08 -11.99
N LEU A 103 15.23 1.74 -12.88
CA LEU A 103 16.58 2.24 -12.63
C LEU A 103 16.61 3.23 -11.45
N ASP A 104 15.62 4.14 -11.38
CA ASP A 104 15.42 5.10 -10.29
C ASP A 104 15.25 4.44 -8.91
N LYS A 105 15.05 3.13 -8.87
CA LYS A 105 14.86 2.33 -7.64
C LYS A 105 16.03 1.39 -7.36
N MET A 106 17.08 1.41 -8.17
CA MET A 106 18.29 0.64 -7.93
C MET A 106 19.18 1.38 -6.92
N PRO A 107 19.64 0.70 -5.85
CA PRO A 107 20.35 1.37 -4.77
C PRO A 107 21.80 1.73 -5.12
N ASN A 108 22.38 1.09 -6.15
CA ASN A 108 23.76 1.31 -6.55
C ASN A 108 23.98 1.15 -8.06
N LYS A 109 25.15 1.59 -8.52
CA LYS A 109 25.56 1.56 -9.93
C LYS A 109 25.74 0.14 -10.49
N GLU A 110 26.06 -0.83 -9.64
CA GLU A 110 26.26 -2.22 -10.09
C GLU A 110 24.92 -2.87 -10.48
N LEU A 111 23.90 -2.72 -9.63
CA LEU A 111 22.55 -3.20 -9.91
C LEU A 111 21.90 -2.46 -11.08
N ALA A 112 22.21 -1.17 -11.24
CA ALA A 112 21.84 -0.42 -12.43
C ALA A 112 22.42 -1.04 -13.72
N LYS A 113 23.69 -1.46 -13.71
CA LYS A 113 24.33 -2.16 -14.84
C LYS A 113 23.64 -3.50 -15.12
N LYS A 114 23.41 -4.33 -14.10
CA LYS A 114 22.72 -5.63 -14.25
C LYS A 114 21.31 -5.45 -14.83
N THR A 115 20.58 -4.44 -14.36
CA THR A 115 19.26 -4.07 -14.90
C THR A 115 19.34 -3.70 -16.37
N LYS A 116 20.36 -2.95 -16.80
CA LYS A 116 20.56 -2.62 -18.22
C LYS A 116 20.73 -3.89 -19.06
N LYS A 117 21.52 -4.86 -18.60
CA LYS A 117 21.69 -6.15 -19.28
C LYS A 117 20.36 -6.88 -19.45
N ILE A 118 19.56 -6.95 -18.38
CA ILE A 118 18.21 -7.57 -18.37
C ILE A 118 17.26 -6.92 -19.39
N PHE A 119 17.44 -5.64 -19.72
CA PHE A 119 16.56 -4.94 -20.66
C PHE A 119 17.04 -4.97 -22.12
N TYR A 120 18.36 -4.88 -22.35
CA TYR A 120 18.89 -4.56 -23.68
C TYR A 120 19.89 -5.58 -24.23
N GLU A 121 20.59 -6.33 -23.37
CA GLU A 121 21.60 -7.30 -23.82
C GLU A 121 21.00 -8.69 -23.98
N LYS A 122 21.57 -9.53 -24.84
CA LYS A 122 21.11 -10.90 -25.07
C LYS A 122 21.11 -11.71 -23.77
N ILE A 123 20.05 -12.48 -23.52
CA ILE A 123 19.94 -13.28 -22.30
C ILE A 123 20.59 -14.65 -22.53
N GLU A 124 21.85 -14.80 -22.10
CA GLU A 124 22.59 -16.06 -22.22
C GLU A 124 22.32 -17.05 -21.08
N ASP A 125 22.12 -16.52 -19.87
CA ASP A 125 21.82 -17.27 -18.65
C ASP A 125 20.99 -16.40 -17.67
N LEU A 126 20.75 -16.92 -16.46
CA LEU A 126 19.97 -16.25 -15.41
C LEU A 126 20.83 -15.59 -14.31
N SER A 127 22.15 -15.47 -14.48
CA SER A 127 23.06 -14.92 -13.44
C SER A 127 22.61 -13.52 -12.98
N ASN A 128 22.45 -12.59 -13.93
CA ASN A 128 22.06 -11.20 -13.63
C ASN A 128 20.73 -11.10 -12.87
N ILE A 129 19.74 -11.94 -13.21
CA ILE A 129 18.43 -11.91 -12.53
C ILE A 129 18.49 -12.60 -11.17
N ASN A 130 19.23 -13.70 -11.05
CA ASN A 130 19.40 -14.43 -9.79
C ASN A 130 20.09 -13.57 -8.73
N GLU A 131 21.15 -12.86 -9.11
CA GLU A 131 21.83 -11.90 -8.25
C GLU A 131 20.87 -10.78 -7.82
N LEU A 132 20.15 -10.17 -8.77
CA LEU A 132 19.21 -9.08 -8.48
C LEU A 132 18.08 -9.52 -7.52
N ILE A 133 17.59 -10.76 -7.62
CA ILE A 133 16.54 -11.29 -6.74
C ILE A 133 17.05 -11.49 -5.31
N GLN A 134 18.33 -11.78 -5.12
CA GLN A 134 18.92 -11.98 -3.79
C GLN A 134 19.15 -10.66 -3.04
N GLU A 135 19.18 -9.53 -3.73
CA GLU A 135 19.45 -8.23 -3.12
C GLU A 135 18.37 -7.75 -2.15
N LYS A 136 18.70 -7.58 -0.87
CA LYS A 136 17.72 -7.17 0.15
C LYS A 136 17.24 -5.73 -0.03
N GLU A 137 18.06 -4.87 -0.60
CA GLU A 137 17.77 -3.45 -0.80
C GLU A 137 16.80 -3.19 -1.96
N VAL A 138 16.75 -4.11 -2.93
CA VAL A 138 15.83 -4.03 -4.07
C VAL A 138 14.44 -4.48 -3.64
N SER A 139 13.42 -3.65 -3.86
CA SER A 139 12.05 -4.01 -3.47
C SER A 139 11.51 -5.19 -4.29
N ASP A 140 10.66 -6.02 -3.67
CA ASP A 140 10.05 -7.19 -4.31
C ASP A 140 9.35 -6.84 -5.64
N ASN A 141 8.76 -5.65 -5.75
CA ASN A 141 8.10 -5.24 -6.99
C ASN A 141 9.08 -5.03 -8.14
N MET A 142 10.29 -4.53 -7.85
CA MET A 142 11.33 -4.35 -8.88
C MET A 142 11.92 -5.71 -9.27
N LYS A 143 12.16 -6.60 -8.29
CA LYS A 143 12.59 -7.97 -8.53
C LYS A 143 11.61 -8.71 -9.44
N THR A 144 10.33 -8.66 -9.07
CA THR A 144 9.24 -9.18 -9.88
C THR A 144 9.31 -8.55 -11.27
N ALA A 145 9.28 -7.23 -11.43
CA ALA A 145 9.30 -6.58 -12.74
C ALA A 145 10.47 -7.04 -13.62
N CYS A 146 11.70 -7.04 -13.11
CA CYS A 146 12.88 -7.54 -13.84
C CYS A 146 12.72 -9.00 -14.25
N LEU A 147 12.25 -9.87 -13.36
CA LEU A 147 12.00 -11.28 -13.67
C LEU A 147 10.92 -11.44 -14.76
N ARG A 148 9.87 -10.61 -14.72
CA ARG A 148 8.83 -10.57 -15.76
C ARG A 148 9.40 -10.19 -17.11
N ILE A 149 10.21 -9.14 -17.15
CA ILE A 149 10.88 -8.66 -18.36
C ILE A 149 11.80 -9.74 -18.92
N THR A 150 12.60 -10.40 -18.08
CA THR A 150 13.44 -11.54 -18.49
C THR A 150 12.60 -12.62 -19.16
N LYS A 151 11.49 -13.04 -18.55
CA LYS A 151 10.59 -14.06 -19.12
C LYS A 151 9.97 -13.61 -20.45
N ILE A 152 9.53 -12.36 -20.56
CA ILE A 152 8.95 -11.79 -21.79
C ILE A 152 9.99 -11.79 -22.92
N ARG A 153 11.21 -11.33 -22.62
CA ARG A 153 12.30 -11.27 -23.60
C ARG A 153 12.72 -12.65 -24.07
N LEU A 154 12.85 -13.63 -23.18
CA LEU A 154 13.15 -15.02 -23.55
C LEU A 154 12.11 -15.61 -24.53
N ASN A 155 10.83 -15.24 -24.39
CA ASN A 155 9.78 -15.68 -25.30
C ASN A 155 9.85 -15.01 -26.68
N LYS A 156 10.52 -13.87 -26.81
CA LYS A 156 10.53 -13.03 -28.02
C LYS A 156 11.87 -13.01 -28.75
N GLU A 157 12.98 -13.27 -28.06
CA GLU A 157 14.31 -13.29 -28.64
C GLU A 157 14.52 -14.53 -29.52
N GLU A 158 15.28 -14.35 -30.59
CA GLU A 158 15.81 -15.43 -31.41
C GLU A 158 16.92 -16.16 -30.64
N ILE A 159 16.49 -17.08 -29.79
CA ILE A 159 17.32 -18.00 -29.02
C ILE A 159 16.97 -19.42 -29.45
N ASP A 160 17.95 -20.31 -29.40
CA ASP A 160 17.72 -21.75 -29.53
C ASP A 160 16.53 -22.20 -28.66
N THR A 161 15.62 -22.98 -29.26
CA THR A 161 14.33 -23.32 -28.64
C THR A 161 14.52 -24.17 -27.39
N GLU A 162 15.48 -25.09 -27.38
CA GLU A 162 15.77 -25.94 -26.23
C GLU A 162 16.34 -25.10 -25.08
N LYS A 163 17.32 -24.23 -25.37
CA LYS A 163 17.89 -23.29 -24.40
C LYS A 163 16.82 -22.37 -23.81
N ARG A 164 15.95 -21.79 -24.65
CA ARG A 164 14.83 -20.95 -24.21
C ARG A 164 13.91 -21.69 -23.24
N ASN A 165 13.46 -22.88 -23.62
CA ASN A 165 12.55 -23.68 -22.79
C ASN A 165 13.18 -24.03 -21.44
N LYS A 166 14.48 -24.38 -21.43
CA LYS A 166 15.23 -24.65 -20.21
C LYS A 166 15.27 -23.44 -19.28
N LEU A 167 15.58 -22.26 -19.80
CA LEU A 167 15.65 -21.02 -18.99
C LEU A 167 14.27 -20.63 -18.43
N ILE A 168 13.20 -20.75 -19.21
CA ILE A 168 11.83 -20.45 -18.75
C ILE A 168 11.39 -21.44 -17.68
N GLN A 169 11.65 -22.73 -17.86
CA GLN A 169 11.34 -23.75 -16.86
C GLN A 169 12.10 -23.51 -15.54
N GLN A 170 13.36 -23.07 -15.62
CA GLN A 170 14.14 -22.72 -14.44
C GLN A 170 13.53 -21.52 -13.70
N ILE A 171 13.13 -20.47 -14.42
CA ILE A 171 12.42 -19.32 -13.85
C ILE A 171 11.14 -19.73 -13.11
N GLU A 172 10.30 -20.59 -13.71
CA GLU A 172 9.06 -21.08 -13.08
C GLU A 172 9.33 -21.95 -11.85
N LYS A 173 10.36 -22.80 -11.91
CA LYS A 173 10.77 -23.67 -10.81
C LYS A 173 11.29 -22.87 -9.62
N ASP A 174 12.06 -21.82 -9.86
CA ASP A 174 12.72 -21.08 -8.79
C ASP A 174 11.86 -19.95 -8.22
N TYR A 175 11.01 -19.34 -9.07
CA TYR A 175 10.33 -18.07 -8.74
C TYR A 175 8.85 -18.01 -9.15
N GLY A 176 8.31 -19.10 -9.72
CA GLY A 176 6.96 -19.15 -10.26
C GLY A 176 5.93 -19.85 -9.36
N GLU A 177 4.83 -20.29 -9.97
CA GLU A 177 3.77 -21.01 -9.26
C GLU A 177 4.28 -22.35 -8.72
N LYS A 178 5.16 -23.01 -9.47
CA LYS A 178 5.80 -24.26 -9.05
C LYS A 178 6.63 -24.07 -7.78
N ALA A 179 7.45 -23.02 -7.72
CA ALA A 179 8.23 -22.67 -6.53
C ALA A 179 7.36 -22.49 -5.28
N ALA A 180 6.21 -21.81 -5.43
CA ALA A 180 5.26 -21.60 -4.34
C ALA A 180 4.57 -22.89 -3.89
N LYS A 181 4.16 -23.74 -4.83
CA LYS A 181 3.55 -25.05 -4.54
C LYS A 181 4.54 -25.98 -3.84
N ASP A 182 5.73 -26.17 -4.40
CA ASP A 182 6.73 -27.11 -3.89
C ASP A 182 7.21 -26.73 -2.48
N SER A 183 7.20 -25.44 -2.15
CA SER A 183 7.61 -24.95 -0.83
C SER A 183 6.47 -24.65 0.14
N ASN A 184 5.22 -24.79 -0.30
CA ASN A 184 4.02 -24.37 0.43
C ASN A 184 4.10 -22.90 0.94
N ILE A 185 4.73 -22.02 0.18
CA ILE A 185 4.88 -20.59 0.49
C ILE A 185 4.36 -19.78 -0.70
N PRO A 186 3.10 -19.28 -0.65
CA PRO A 186 2.50 -18.50 -1.74
C PRO A 186 3.33 -17.31 -2.20
N GLU A 187 4.03 -16.65 -1.28
CA GLU A 187 4.86 -15.47 -1.54
C GLU A 187 6.09 -15.76 -2.40
N LYS A 188 6.49 -17.03 -2.56
CA LYS A 188 7.58 -17.40 -3.49
C LYS A 188 7.18 -17.27 -4.96
N ASN A 189 5.89 -17.15 -5.27
CA ASN A 189 5.45 -16.88 -6.63
C ASN A 189 5.68 -15.39 -6.97
N LEU A 190 6.94 -15.04 -7.26
CA LEU A 190 7.32 -13.71 -7.73
C LEU A 190 6.78 -13.42 -9.13
N LEU A 191 6.47 -14.48 -9.89
CA LEU A 191 5.73 -14.42 -11.15
C LEU A 191 4.20 -14.43 -10.97
N HIS A 192 3.67 -14.11 -9.79
CA HIS A 192 2.23 -13.91 -9.65
C HIS A 192 1.83 -12.62 -10.38
N TRP A 193 1.12 -12.75 -11.49
CA TRP A 193 0.57 -11.62 -12.25
C TRP A 193 -0.94 -11.81 -12.18
N GLU A 194 -1.71 -10.73 -12.04
CA GLU A 194 -3.14 -10.82 -12.38
C GLU A 194 -3.20 -11.46 -13.77
N CYS A 195 -3.84 -12.64 -13.85
CA CYS A 195 -3.57 -13.62 -14.90
C CYS A 195 -3.62 -12.95 -16.27
N ILE A 196 -2.45 -12.82 -16.93
CA ILE A 196 -2.32 -12.19 -18.25
C ILE A 196 -3.30 -12.83 -19.23
N GLU A 197 -3.50 -14.14 -19.13
CA GLU A 197 -4.47 -14.87 -19.95
C GLU A 197 -5.92 -14.45 -19.67
N LYS A 198 -6.27 -14.08 -18.44
CA LYS A 198 -7.59 -13.48 -18.16
C LYS A 198 -7.70 -12.08 -18.76
N ILE A 199 -6.65 -11.27 -18.64
CA ILE A 199 -6.63 -9.91 -19.19
C ILE A 199 -6.72 -9.94 -20.72
N LYS A 200 -5.98 -10.81 -21.40
CA LYS A 200 -6.02 -10.97 -22.86
C LYS A 200 -7.42 -11.26 -23.39
N ASN A 201 -8.24 -11.95 -22.59
CA ASN A 201 -9.59 -12.36 -22.96
C ASN A 201 -10.68 -11.41 -22.40
N ASP A 202 -10.32 -10.30 -21.76
CA ASP A 202 -11.26 -9.30 -21.24
C ASP A 202 -11.00 -7.94 -21.90
N GLU A 203 -11.84 -7.57 -22.86
CA GLU A 203 -11.72 -6.31 -23.59
C GLU A 203 -11.75 -5.07 -22.68
N ASN A 204 -12.49 -5.10 -21.58
CA ASN A 204 -12.57 -3.97 -20.66
C ASN A 204 -11.26 -3.80 -19.89
N GLU A 205 -10.65 -4.90 -19.45
CA GLU A 205 -9.33 -4.86 -18.81
C GLU A 205 -8.22 -4.45 -19.79
N ILE A 206 -8.29 -4.87 -21.05
CA ILE A 206 -7.39 -4.39 -22.10
C ILE A 206 -7.55 -2.88 -22.30
N LYS A 207 -8.78 -2.39 -22.52
CA LYS A 207 -9.05 -0.94 -22.66
C LYS A 207 -8.54 -0.15 -21.46
N ARG A 208 -8.74 -0.68 -20.24
CA ARG A 208 -8.23 -0.08 -19.01
C ARG A 208 -6.70 -0.02 -18.99
N LEU A 209 -6.01 -1.07 -19.42
CA LEU A 209 -4.55 -1.15 -19.46
C LEU A 209 -3.92 -0.11 -20.41
N TYR A 210 -4.56 0.14 -21.55
CA TYR A 210 -4.16 1.16 -22.53
C TYR A 210 -4.69 2.57 -22.22
N ASN A 211 -5.41 2.74 -21.10
CA ASN A 211 -5.79 4.05 -20.57
C ASN A 211 -5.02 4.33 -19.28
N PRO A 212 -3.82 4.95 -19.34
CA PRO A 212 -3.02 5.25 -18.16
C PRO A 212 -3.77 6.08 -17.12
N LEU A 213 -4.66 6.98 -17.56
CA LEU A 213 -5.40 7.85 -16.66
C LEU A 213 -6.38 7.08 -15.77
N GLU A 214 -6.88 5.94 -16.25
CA GLU A 214 -7.74 5.03 -15.48
C GLU A 214 -6.91 4.02 -14.69
N TYR A 215 -5.92 3.38 -15.32
CA TYR A 215 -5.12 2.33 -14.70
C TYR A 215 -4.31 2.82 -13.48
N LEU A 216 -3.79 4.05 -13.57
CA LEU A 216 -2.93 4.63 -12.53
C LEU A 216 -3.70 5.29 -11.38
N LYS A 217 -5.04 5.30 -11.39
CA LYS A 217 -5.84 5.92 -10.31
C LYS A 217 -5.54 5.28 -8.96
N ILE A 218 -5.24 6.12 -7.97
CA ILE A 218 -4.97 5.69 -6.60
C ILE A 218 -6.27 5.60 -5.82
N LYS A 219 -6.62 4.39 -5.39
CA LYS A 219 -7.87 4.07 -4.69
C LYS A 219 -7.76 4.15 -3.16
N ASP A 220 -6.60 4.53 -2.62
CA ASP A 220 -6.30 4.53 -1.19
C ASP A 220 -5.61 5.82 -0.74
N LEU A 221 -5.86 6.94 -1.42
CA LEU A 221 -5.24 8.24 -1.13
C LEU A 221 -5.49 8.69 0.32
N ARG A 222 -6.74 8.50 0.78
CA ARG A 222 -7.15 8.59 2.18
C ARG A 222 -7.57 7.22 2.69
N GLY A 223 -7.40 6.98 3.98
CA GLY A 223 -7.91 5.80 4.62
C GLY A 223 -7.87 5.91 6.13
N PHE A 224 -8.57 5.04 6.83
CA PHE A 224 -8.55 4.99 8.28
C PHE A 224 -8.56 3.55 8.77
N LYS A 225 -8.25 3.38 10.05
CA LYS A 225 -8.25 2.07 10.70
C LYS A 225 -9.07 2.04 11.98
N ILE A 226 -9.76 0.92 12.17
CA ILE A 226 -10.37 0.52 13.45
C ILE A 226 -9.49 -0.59 14.02
N VAL A 227 -8.91 -0.36 15.19
CA VAL A 227 -8.07 -1.34 15.88
C VAL A 227 -8.82 -1.83 17.12
N ILE A 228 -9.23 -3.10 17.08
CA ILE A 228 -9.99 -3.74 18.15
C ILE A 228 -9.02 -4.17 19.25
N ALA A 229 -9.12 -3.50 20.39
CA ALA A 229 -8.25 -3.71 21.54
C ALA A 229 -8.75 -4.83 22.45
N ASN A 230 -10.05 -4.88 22.70
CA ASN A 230 -10.63 -5.90 23.57
C ASN A 230 -12.11 -6.14 23.27
N VAL A 231 -12.51 -7.41 23.26
CA VAL A 231 -13.91 -7.84 23.22
C VAL A 231 -14.32 -8.29 24.63
N PRO A 232 -15.35 -7.71 25.26
CA PRO A 232 -15.73 -8.10 26.61
C PRO A 232 -16.46 -9.46 26.63
N ASN A 233 -16.51 -10.12 27.79
CA ASN A 233 -17.13 -11.44 27.94
C ASN A 233 -18.66 -11.38 27.86
N ASP A 234 -19.26 -10.26 28.26
CA ASP A 234 -20.70 -10.04 28.26
C ASP A 234 -21.22 -9.43 26.96
N LEU A 235 -20.41 -9.41 25.89
CA LEU A 235 -20.82 -8.89 24.58
C LEU A 235 -22.05 -9.67 24.09
N LYS A 236 -23.15 -8.94 23.86
CA LYS A 236 -24.35 -9.50 23.23
C LYS A 236 -24.19 -9.41 21.71
N THR A 237 -24.15 -10.56 21.04
CA THR A 237 -24.05 -10.64 19.57
C THR A 237 -24.82 -11.85 19.03
N GLU A 238 -25.32 -11.73 17.80
CA GLU A 238 -25.93 -12.84 17.05
C GLU A 238 -24.87 -13.75 16.40
N ASN A 239 -23.60 -13.32 16.38
CA ASN A 239 -22.50 -14.10 15.81
C ASN A 239 -22.22 -15.32 16.71
N LYS A 240 -22.73 -16.49 16.28
CA LYS A 240 -22.56 -17.77 16.98
C LYS A 240 -21.10 -18.11 17.24
N LYS A 241 -20.22 -17.85 16.27
CA LYS A 241 -18.80 -18.19 16.41
C LYS A 241 -18.11 -17.34 17.47
N LEU A 242 -18.43 -16.05 17.51
CA LEU A 242 -17.93 -15.15 18.54
C LEU A 242 -18.43 -15.55 19.93
N ASN A 243 -19.70 -15.92 20.07
CA ASN A 243 -20.25 -16.44 21.33
C ASN A 243 -19.53 -17.72 21.81
N GLU A 244 -19.21 -18.65 20.91
CA GLU A 244 -18.39 -19.82 21.23
C GLU A 244 -16.98 -19.44 21.71
N LEU A 245 -16.30 -18.54 21.00
CA LEU A 245 -14.95 -18.11 21.33
C LEU A 245 -14.89 -17.40 22.69
N ILE A 246 -15.92 -16.61 23.03
CA ILE A 246 -16.04 -15.96 24.34
C ILE A 246 -16.16 -17.02 25.44
N LYS A 247 -17.04 -18.02 25.29
CA LYS A 247 -17.19 -19.12 26.26
C LYS A 247 -15.89 -19.91 26.43
N GLN A 248 -15.21 -20.21 25.33
CA GLN A 248 -13.90 -20.89 25.36
C GLN A 248 -12.84 -20.06 26.07
N ARG A 249 -12.83 -18.74 25.88
CA ARG A 249 -11.91 -17.82 26.58
C ARG A 249 -12.13 -17.84 28.09
N GLU A 250 -13.38 -17.90 28.55
CA GLU A 250 -13.71 -17.95 29.98
C GLU A 250 -13.20 -19.22 30.65
N GLN A 251 -13.26 -20.34 29.93
CA GLN A 251 -12.81 -21.66 30.39
C GLN A 251 -11.30 -21.91 30.17
N ALA A 252 -10.63 -21.05 29.39
CA ALA A 252 -9.24 -21.22 29.00
C ALA A 252 -8.25 -20.93 30.14
N SER A 253 -7.10 -21.61 30.10
CA SER A 253 -5.96 -21.30 30.96
C SER A 253 -5.43 -19.87 30.71
N ALA A 254 -4.68 -19.31 31.66
CA ALA A 254 -4.08 -17.97 31.51
C ALA A 254 -3.22 -17.85 30.24
N LYS A 255 -2.50 -18.93 29.86
CA LYS A 255 -1.65 -18.98 28.67
C LYS A 255 -2.46 -18.97 27.37
N GLU A 256 -3.65 -19.55 27.37
CA GLU A 256 -4.52 -19.65 26.20
C GLU A 256 -5.45 -18.45 26.01
N LYS A 257 -5.73 -17.69 27.08
CA LYS A 257 -6.57 -16.49 27.02
C LYS A 257 -6.10 -15.47 25.98
N THR A 258 -4.79 -15.29 25.81
CA THR A 258 -4.23 -14.39 24.80
C THR A 258 -4.60 -14.81 23.37
N LYS A 259 -4.59 -16.12 23.07
CA LYS A 259 -5.02 -16.66 21.77
C LYS A 259 -6.51 -16.38 21.54
N TYR A 260 -7.35 -16.68 22.52
CA TYR A 260 -8.79 -16.46 22.39
C TYR A 260 -9.16 -14.97 22.33
N ASN A 261 -8.41 -14.09 23.00
CA ASN A 261 -8.57 -12.64 22.87
C ASN A 261 -8.39 -12.18 21.42
N ASP A 262 -7.31 -12.61 20.76
CA ASP A 262 -7.07 -12.27 19.36
C ASP A 262 -8.13 -12.88 18.44
N LEU A 263 -8.53 -14.14 18.67
CA LEU A 263 -9.59 -14.79 17.89
C LEU A 263 -10.94 -14.08 18.02
N CYS A 264 -11.32 -13.62 19.22
CA CYS A 264 -12.53 -12.82 19.41
C CYS A 264 -12.46 -11.50 18.63
N CYS A 265 -11.32 -10.81 18.68
CA CYS A 265 -11.11 -9.57 17.93
C CYS A 265 -11.20 -9.80 16.41
N ILE A 266 -10.56 -10.87 15.92
CA ILE A 266 -10.63 -11.27 14.51
C ILE A 266 -12.08 -11.54 14.12
N GLU A 267 -12.84 -12.27 14.93
CA GLU A 267 -14.22 -12.60 14.57
C GLU A 267 -15.13 -11.36 14.54
N VAL A 268 -14.94 -10.38 15.44
CA VAL A 268 -15.61 -9.06 15.35
C VAL A 268 -15.21 -8.31 14.07
N GLU A 269 -13.92 -8.34 13.71
CA GLU A 269 -13.41 -7.77 12.46
C GLU A 269 -14.12 -8.38 11.24
N LYS A 270 -14.24 -9.72 11.19
CA LYS A 270 -14.92 -10.42 10.09
C LYS A 270 -16.39 -10.06 10.02
N ASP A 271 -17.06 -10.08 11.17
CA ASP A 271 -18.49 -9.79 11.29
C ASP A 271 -18.80 -8.39 10.77
N PHE A 272 -17.99 -7.40 11.16
CA PHE A 272 -18.20 -6.02 10.73
C PHE A 272 -17.87 -5.80 9.24
N ALA A 273 -16.78 -6.40 8.75
CA ALA A 273 -16.44 -6.34 7.32
C ALA A 273 -17.55 -6.97 6.44
N ASN A 274 -18.09 -8.11 6.87
CA ASN A 274 -19.22 -8.77 6.20
C ASN A 274 -20.49 -7.91 6.27
N TYR A 275 -20.76 -7.31 7.44
CA TYR A 275 -21.89 -6.41 7.62
C TYR A 275 -21.84 -5.24 6.63
N LEU A 276 -20.70 -4.53 6.52
CA LEU A 276 -20.55 -3.45 5.54
C LEU A 276 -20.67 -3.95 4.09
N THR A 277 -20.11 -5.12 3.77
CA THR A 277 -20.13 -5.68 2.41
C THR A 277 -21.54 -6.07 1.96
N ASN A 278 -22.38 -6.55 2.89
CA ASN A 278 -23.71 -7.09 2.57
C ASN A 278 -24.84 -6.05 2.67
N ASN A 279 -24.63 -4.90 3.33
CA ASN A 279 -25.67 -3.89 3.56
C ASN A 279 -25.55 -2.71 2.58
N LYS A 280 -25.96 -2.91 1.32
CA LYS A 280 -25.85 -1.88 0.27
C LYS A 280 -26.66 -0.61 0.57
N GLU A 281 -27.86 -0.74 1.13
CA GLU A 281 -28.70 0.43 1.46
C GLU A 281 -28.05 1.31 2.53
N LEU A 282 -27.50 0.71 3.58
CA LEU A 282 -26.71 1.42 4.59
C LEU A 282 -25.53 2.20 3.98
N LEU A 283 -24.82 1.59 3.02
CA LEU A 283 -23.72 2.28 2.33
C LEU A 283 -24.23 3.43 1.46
N LYS A 284 -25.36 3.25 0.76
CA LYS A 284 -26.00 4.32 -0.02
C LYS A 284 -26.45 5.49 0.85
N ASP A 285 -26.97 5.24 2.05
CA ASP A 285 -27.34 6.29 3.02
C ASP A 285 -26.11 7.09 3.49
N MET A 286 -24.94 6.45 3.49
CA MET A 286 -23.65 7.11 3.73
C MET A 286 -23.04 7.74 2.47
N ASN A 287 -23.75 7.71 1.34
CA ASN A 287 -23.31 8.16 0.01
C ASN A 287 -22.02 7.48 -0.47
N ILE A 288 -21.83 6.20 -0.13
CA ILE A 288 -20.66 5.42 -0.51
C ILE A 288 -21.07 4.07 -1.11
N GLU A 289 -20.18 3.46 -1.87
CA GLU A 289 -20.30 2.06 -2.28
C GLU A 289 -18.94 1.37 -2.20
N LEU A 290 -18.97 0.05 -2.04
CA LEU A 290 -17.76 -0.76 -2.11
C LEU A 290 -17.30 -0.86 -3.57
N LEU A 291 -16.02 -0.62 -3.83
CA LEU A 291 -15.43 -0.82 -5.16
C LEU A 291 -15.55 -2.30 -5.58
N LYS A 292 -15.61 -2.56 -6.89
CA LYS A 292 -15.42 -3.91 -7.44
C LYS A 292 -14.10 -4.49 -6.92
N ASP A 293 -14.15 -5.68 -6.34
CA ASP A 293 -13.02 -6.34 -5.65
C ASP A 293 -12.38 -5.48 -4.55
N GLY A 294 -13.16 -4.55 -3.98
CA GLY A 294 -12.74 -3.61 -2.95
C GLY A 294 -12.59 -4.25 -1.56
N TYR A 295 -13.18 -5.42 -1.33
CA TYR A 295 -12.97 -6.22 -0.13
C TYR A 295 -11.84 -7.23 -0.33
N LYS A 296 -10.86 -7.20 0.55
CA LYS A 296 -9.77 -8.18 0.58
C LYS A 296 -9.39 -8.51 2.02
N ARG A 297 -9.55 -9.77 2.39
CA ARG A 297 -8.88 -10.34 3.56
C ARG A 297 -7.43 -10.64 3.23
N LYS A 298 -6.50 -10.03 3.95
CA LYS A 298 -5.06 -10.30 3.80
C LYS A 298 -4.62 -11.23 4.90
N THR A 299 -4.29 -12.46 4.53
CA THR A 299 -3.65 -13.45 5.42
C THR A 299 -2.21 -13.64 4.96
N LYS A 300 -1.25 -13.48 5.87
CA LYS A 300 0.18 -13.67 5.60
C LYS A 300 0.79 -14.72 6.52
N ASN A 301 1.84 -15.39 6.07
CA ASN A 301 2.49 -16.46 6.83
C ASN A 301 3.13 -15.97 8.14
N ASN A 302 3.48 -14.68 8.24
CA ASN A 302 3.96 -14.08 9.49
C ASN A 302 2.85 -13.79 10.52
N GLY A 303 1.65 -14.34 10.29
CA GLY A 303 0.46 -14.16 11.11
C GLY A 303 -0.30 -12.86 10.83
N TYR A 304 0.13 -11.97 9.93
CA TYR A 304 -0.66 -10.77 9.66
C TYR A 304 -2.02 -11.12 9.03
N ILE A 305 -3.09 -10.73 9.72
CA ILE A 305 -4.48 -10.83 9.25
C ILE A 305 -5.08 -9.43 9.34
N ALA A 306 -5.70 -8.96 8.26
CA ALA A 306 -6.49 -7.73 8.25
C ALA A 306 -7.52 -7.75 7.12
N ASP A 307 -8.72 -7.28 7.40
CA ASP A 307 -9.75 -6.97 6.43
C ASP A 307 -9.59 -5.54 5.89
N HIS A 308 -9.46 -5.44 4.57
CA HIS A 308 -9.35 -4.18 3.85
C HIS A 308 -10.61 -3.99 3.01
N LEU A 309 -11.29 -2.86 3.17
CA LEU A 309 -12.43 -2.44 2.35
C LEU A 309 -12.08 -1.14 1.65
N LYS A 310 -12.42 -1.02 0.37
CA LYS A 310 -12.24 0.22 -0.39
C LYS A 310 -13.56 0.70 -0.93
N PHE A 311 -13.83 1.97 -0.69
CA PHE A 311 -15.08 2.61 -1.06
C PHE A 311 -14.82 3.74 -2.05
N CYS A 312 -15.84 4.07 -2.84
CA CYS A 312 -15.96 5.36 -3.53
C CYS A 312 -17.26 6.05 -3.13
N TYR A 313 -17.36 7.36 -3.38
CA TYR A 313 -18.59 8.12 -3.20
C TYR A 313 -19.50 7.97 -4.42
N LEU A 314 -20.82 7.92 -4.22
CA LEU A 314 -21.75 7.67 -5.34
C LEU A 314 -21.81 8.84 -6.32
N ASP A 315 -21.77 10.07 -5.80
CA ASP A 315 -21.78 11.32 -6.56
C ASP A 315 -20.39 11.74 -7.08
N HIS A 316 -19.31 11.25 -6.45
CA HIS A 316 -17.92 11.51 -6.83
C HIS A 316 -17.08 10.22 -6.83
N LYS A 317 -17.16 9.46 -7.94
CA LYS A 317 -16.50 8.13 -8.05
C LYS A 317 -14.97 8.21 -7.96
N GLU A 318 -14.39 9.37 -8.23
CA GLU A 318 -12.97 9.68 -8.10
C GLU A 318 -12.52 9.81 -6.64
N TYR A 319 -13.43 10.14 -5.72
CA TYR A 319 -13.16 10.18 -4.29
C TYR A 319 -13.21 8.76 -3.73
N ASN A 320 -12.07 8.24 -3.31
CA ASN A 320 -11.92 6.85 -2.87
C ASN A 320 -11.28 6.79 -1.49
N PHE A 321 -11.66 5.85 -0.62
CA PHE A 321 -10.94 5.66 0.64
C PHE A 321 -10.86 4.20 1.06
N GLU A 322 -9.86 3.89 1.88
CA GLU A 322 -9.65 2.56 2.44
C GLU A 322 -9.99 2.51 3.94
N LEU A 323 -10.78 1.51 4.34
CA LEU A 323 -10.97 1.09 5.72
C LEU A 323 -10.12 -0.16 5.97
N GLN A 324 -9.34 -0.15 7.05
CA GLN A 324 -8.65 -1.33 7.55
C GLN A 324 -9.16 -1.66 8.96
N ILE A 325 -9.69 -2.86 9.15
CA ILE A 325 -10.11 -3.36 10.47
C ILE A 325 -9.09 -4.42 10.89
N ARG A 326 -8.62 -4.38 12.14
CA ARG A 326 -7.66 -5.35 12.67
C ARG A 326 -7.70 -5.46 14.19
N SER A 327 -7.18 -6.55 14.75
CA SER A 327 -6.94 -6.64 16.20
C SER A 327 -5.70 -5.85 16.67
N ILE A 328 -5.64 -5.53 17.96
CA ILE A 328 -4.47 -4.89 18.58
C ILE A 328 -3.20 -5.73 18.49
N TYR A 329 -3.33 -7.06 18.55
CA TYR A 329 -2.19 -7.95 18.35
C TYR A 329 -1.64 -7.80 16.93
N ARG A 330 -2.51 -7.73 15.91
CA ARG A 330 -2.10 -7.53 14.50
C ARG A 330 -1.55 -6.13 14.25
N GLU A 331 -2.09 -5.11 14.91
CA GLU A 331 -1.50 -3.77 14.94
C GLU A 331 -0.07 -3.82 15.51
N ASN A 332 0.15 -4.47 16.65
CA ASN A 332 1.46 -4.55 17.31
C ASN A 332 2.51 -5.26 16.47
N ILE A 333 2.19 -6.40 15.85
CA ILE A 333 3.15 -7.09 14.97
C ILE A 333 3.42 -6.31 13.67
N SER A 334 2.57 -5.35 13.30
CA SER A 334 2.74 -4.49 12.12
C SER A 334 3.52 -3.20 12.39
N ARG A 335 3.74 -2.85 13.67
CA ARG A 335 4.58 -1.72 14.10
C ARG A 335 6.06 -2.08 14.03
N ALA A 336 6.92 -1.08 14.23
CA ALA A 336 8.37 -1.26 14.27
C ALA A 336 8.75 -2.41 15.21
N ASN A 337 9.77 -3.17 14.83
CA ASN A 337 10.26 -4.38 15.51
C ASN A 337 9.31 -5.61 15.47
N GLY A 338 8.05 -5.46 15.07
CA GLY A 338 7.12 -6.57 14.88
C GLY A 338 7.51 -7.51 13.72
N THR A 339 6.98 -8.74 13.71
CA THR A 339 7.24 -9.75 12.65
C THR A 339 6.62 -9.38 11.30
N ALA A 340 5.64 -8.48 11.29
CA ALA A 340 4.96 -7.99 10.10
C ALA A 340 5.21 -6.50 9.81
N ALA A 341 6.21 -5.92 10.48
CA ALA A 341 6.65 -4.54 10.30
C ALA A 341 6.86 -4.23 8.80
N HIS A 342 6.31 -3.10 8.35
CA HIS A 342 6.33 -2.77 6.92
C HIS A 342 7.75 -2.46 6.41
N ASP A 343 8.56 -1.88 7.29
CA ASP A 343 9.96 -1.48 7.10
C ASP A 343 10.95 -2.66 6.99
N LYS A 344 10.63 -3.82 7.57
CA LYS A 344 11.42 -5.06 7.40
C LYS A 344 11.31 -5.66 5.99
N ARG A 345 10.42 -5.13 5.15
CA ARG A 345 10.27 -5.56 3.75
C ARG A 345 11.37 -4.95 2.90
N SER A 346 11.84 -5.72 1.90
CA SER A 346 12.88 -5.27 0.98
C SER A 346 12.53 -3.93 0.32
N GLY A 347 13.47 -2.99 0.38
CA GLY A 347 13.32 -1.63 -0.16
C GLY A 347 12.26 -0.76 0.55
N LYS A 348 11.79 -1.12 1.75
CA LYS A 348 10.78 -0.34 2.52
C LYS A 348 11.28 0.25 3.83
N LYS A 349 12.58 0.17 4.10
CA LYS A 349 13.22 0.79 5.26
C LYS A 349 12.85 2.27 5.35
N ARG A 350 12.46 2.72 6.54
CA ARG A 350 12.20 4.14 6.82
C ARG A 350 13.54 4.79 7.15
N ILE A 351 13.96 5.72 6.30
CA ILE A 351 15.18 6.49 6.48
C ILE A 351 14.75 7.92 6.80
N LEU A 352 15.35 8.50 7.85
CA LEU A 352 15.15 9.89 8.19
C LEU A 352 15.89 10.78 7.17
N PRO A 353 15.32 11.93 6.77
CA PRO A 353 16.03 12.91 5.97
C PRO A 353 17.30 13.40 6.67
N ASP A 354 18.31 13.81 5.91
CA ASP A 354 19.52 14.39 6.47
C ASP A 354 19.20 15.67 7.25
N THR A 355 19.69 15.74 8.48
CA THR A 355 19.48 16.86 9.39
C THR A 355 20.57 17.93 9.28
N SER A 356 21.57 17.77 8.42
CA SER A 356 22.69 18.72 8.25
C SER A 356 22.22 20.13 7.91
N ASN A 357 21.20 20.24 7.05
CA ASN A 357 20.60 21.51 6.62
C ASN A 357 19.11 21.54 6.95
N LYS A 358 18.70 22.49 7.81
CA LYS A 358 17.32 22.67 8.26
C LYS A 358 16.31 22.77 7.12
N ASN A 359 16.58 23.59 6.11
CA ASN A 359 15.62 23.84 5.03
C ASN A 359 15.44 22.63 4.13
N VAL A 360 16.53 21.92 3.84
CA VAL A 360 16.50 20.64 3.11
C VAL A 360 15.75 19.60 3.93
N PHE A 361 16.09 19.45 5.21
CA PHE A 361 15.43 18.53 6.14
C PHE A 361 13.91 18.75 6.17
N LEU A 362 13.45 19.97 6.43
CA LEU A 362 12.01 20.28 6.54
C LEU A 362 11.28 20.05 5.21
N LYS A 363 11.90 20.37 4.07
CA LYS A 363 11.33 20.12 2.75
C LYS A 363 11.17 18.63 2.49
N GLU A 364 12.21 17.84 2.76
CA GLU A 364 12.18 16.38 2.59
C GLU A 364 11.21 15.71 3.56
N LEU A 365 11.20 16.14 4.83
CA LEU A 365 10.29 15.65 5.84
C LEU A 365 8.84 15.85 5.41
N ASN A 366 8.46 17.05 4.97
CA ASN A 366 7.11 17.34 4.48
C ASN A 366 6.73 16.55 3.23
N TYR A 367 7.68 16.25 2.36
CA TYR A 367 7.47 15.37 1.19
C TYR A 367 7.23 13.90 1.61
N MET A 368 7.88 13.45 2.68
CA MET A 368 7.87 12.05 3.14
C MET A 368 6.74 11.72 4.10
N LEU A 369 6.33 12.65 4.97
CA LEU A 369 5.38 12.39 6.04
C LEU A 369 3.94 12.27 5.55
N PRO A 370 3.23 11.19 5.91
CA PRO A 370 1.78 11.13 5.79
C PRO A 370 1.14 12.14 6.76
N LYS A 371 -0.05 12.66 6.43
CA LYS A 371 -0.85 13.41 7.39
C LYS A 371 -1.75 12.45 8.15
N TYR A 372 -1.78 12.56 9.46
CA TYR A 372 -2.60 11.73 10.32
C TYR A 372 -3.73 12.54 10.95
N THR A 373 -4.83 11.85 11.23
CA THR A 373 -5.98 12.40 11.95
C THR A 373 -6.40 11.39 13.00
N ILE A 374 -6.68 11.85 14.22
CA ILE A 374 -7.13 11.00 15.32
C ILE A 374 -8.59 11.33 15.57
N LEU A 375 -9.41 10.29 15.70
CA LEU A 375 -10.78 10.41 16.12
C LEU A 375 -10.85 10.26 17.65
N GLU A 376 -11.06 11.39 18.32
CA GLU A 376 -11.17 11.46 19.78
C GLU A 376 -12.62 11.34 20.21
N LYS A 377 -12.89 10.61 21.30
CA LYS A 377 -14.23 10.54 21.89
C LYS A 377 -14.30 11.47 23.09
N LYS A 378 -15.08 12.54 23.00
CA LYS A 378 -15.37 13.47 24.11
C LYS A 378 -16.88 13.54 24.31
N ASN A 379 -17.34 13.34 25.55
CA ASN A 379 -18.76 13.41 25.92
C ASN A 379 -19.69 12.59 25.00
N LYS A 380 -19.29 11.34 24.69
CA LYS A 380 -19.98 10.40 23.79
C LYS A 380 -20.06 10.83 22.31
N LYS A 381 -19.52 11.99 21.92
CA LYS A 381 -19.39 12.39 20.51
C LYS A 381 -17.95 12.20 20.04
N TYR A 382 -17.79 11.83 18.77
CA TYR A 382 -16.48 11.80 18.15
C TYR A 382 -16.12 13.17 17.57
N SER A 383 -14.87 13.56 17.74
CA SER A 383 -14.29 14.74 17.09
C SER A 383 -12.97 14.38 16.43
N LEU A 384 -12.67 15.06 15.33
CA LEU A 384 -11.45 14.84 14.57
C LEU A 384 -10.37 15.84 15.01
N ARG A 385 -9.17 15.32 15.26
CA ARG A 385 -7.98 16.13 15.51
C ARG A 385 -6.92 15.81 14.48
N LYS A 386 -6.53 16.81 13.69
CA LYS A 386 -5.39 16.68 12.77
C LYS A 386 -4.08 16.66 13.58
N CYS A 387 -3.24 15.68 13.30
CA CYS A 387 -1.90 15.61 13.89
C CYS A 387 -1.01 16.71 13.31
N ASN A 388 -0.18 17.33 14.14
CA ASN A 388 0.86 18.24 13.66
C ASN A 388 2.05 17.47 13.03
N THR A 389 3.03 18.19 12.49
CA THR A 389 4.22 17.60 11.85
C THR A 389 4.98 16.66 12.80
N LEU A 390 5.18 17.06 14.05
CA LEU A 390 5.87 16.27 15.06
C LEU A 390 5.11 14.96 15.36
N GLU A 391 3.81 15.04 15.62
CA GLU A 391 2.98 13.86 15.88
C GLU A 391 2.97 12.91 14.67
N SER A 392 2.90 13.45 13.45
CA SER A 392 2.96 12.67 12.22
C SER A 392 4.32 12.01 12.02
N MET A 393 5.40 12.72 12.37
CA MET A 393 6.76 12.18 12.37
C MET A 393 6.92 11.05 13.38
N MET A 394 6.44 11.24 14.62
CA MET A 394 6.50 10.22 15.67
C MET A 394 5.71 8.97 15.31
N GLU A 395 4.51 9.11 14.73
CA GLU A 395 3.75 7.95 14.24
C GLU A 395 4.46 7.26 13.06
N PHE A 396 5.00 8.04 12.11
CA PHE A 396 5.64 7.49 10.91
C PHE A 396 7.02 6.88 11.19
N TYR A 397 7.80 7.40 12.14
CA TYR A 397 9.12 6.90 12.52
C TYR A 397 9.12 6.21 13.89
N LEU A 398 7.95 5.82 14.39
CA LEU A 398 7.82 5.14 15.69
C LEU A 398 8.79 3.95 15.77
N GLY A 399 9.65 3.94 16.79
CA GLY A 399 10.65 2.89 17.01
C GLY A 399 11.96 3.02 16.20
N TYR A 400 12.12 4.09 15.40
CA TYR A 400 13.35 4.38 14.63
C TYR A 400 14.17 5.54 15.18
N ILE A 401 13.52 6.45 15.89
CA ILE A 401 14.19 7.60 16.47
C ILE A 401 14.55 7.27 17.91
N GLN A 402 15.84 7.36 18.22
CA GLN A 402 16.32 7.36 19.60
C GLN A 402 16.01 8.73 20.18
N ILE A 403 15.04 8.79 21.10
CA ILE A 403 14.50 10.04 21.66
C ILE A 403 15.58 10.82 22.43
N ASP A 404 16.64 10.15 22.89
CA ASP A 404 17.74 10.80 23.62
C ASP A 404 18.90 11.23 22.72
N SER A 405 18.82 11.00 21.40
CA SER A 405 19.92 11.32 20.48
C SER A 405 20.03 12.83 20.22
N GLU A 406 21.26 13.29 19.97
CA GLU A 406 21.52 14.67 19.53
C GLU A 406 20.78 14.99 18.22
N GLU A 407 20.65 14.01 17.34
CA GLU A 407 19.88 14.14 16.10
C GLU A 407 18.39 14.42 16.39
N TYR A 408 17.79 13.71 17.34
CA TYR A 408 16.41 13.99 17.74
C TYR A 408 16.26 15.38 18.35
N LYS A 409 17.16 15.78 19.28
CA LYS A 409 17.14 17.13 19.86
C LYS A 409 17.23 18.21 18.78
N LYS A 410 18.09 18.02 17.78
CA LYS A 410 18.23 18.90 16.63
C LYS A 410 16.94 18.99 15.80
N ILE A 411 16.32 17.85 15.49
CA ILE A 411 15.02 17.79 14.79
C ILE A 411 13.94 18.54 15.57
N MET A 412 13.88 18.34 16.89
CA MET A 412 12.90 19.00 17.76
C MET A 412 13.04 20.53 17.73
N ASN A 413 14.28 21.03 17.74
CA ASN A 413 14.54 22.46 17.60
C ASN A 413 14.06 22.99 16.24
N TYR A 414 14.37 22.28 15.14
CA TYR A 414 13.92 22.66 13.81
C TYR A 414 12.39 22.74 13.69
N LEU A 415 11.68 21.76 14.25
CA LEU A 415 10.22 21.71 14.24
C LEU A 415 9.58 22.78 15.14
N LYS A 416 10.23 23.13 16.26
CA LYS A 416 9.76 24.19 17.15
C LYS A 416 9.87 25.56 16.46
N GLU A 417 11.01 25.85 15.86
CA GLU A 417 11.23 27.09 15.11
C GLU A 417 10.29 27.20 13.91
N GLU A 418 10.02 26.11 13.17
CA GLU A 418 9.04 26.11 12.07
C GLU A 418 7.63 26.46 12.57
N LYS A 419 7.24 25.96 13.74
CA LYS A 419 5.93 26.24 14.35
C LYS A 419 5.81 27.70 14.77
N GLU A 420 6.88 28.31 15.27
CA GLU A 420 6.92 29.72 15.67
C GLU A 420 6.83 30.65 14.47
N GLN A 421 7.39 30.27 13.31
CA GLN A 421 7.30 31.05 12.06
C GLN A 421 5.94 30.99 11.35
N LYS A 422 5.10 30.00 11.69
CA LYS A 422 3.75 29.81 11.10
C LYS A 422 2.61 30.35 11.97
N LYS A 423 2.93 30.85 13.16
CA LYS A 423 2.00 31.66 13.97
C LYS A 423 2.14 33.11 13.57
#